data_AF-A0A430BAU4-F1
#
_entry.id   AF-A0A430BAU4-F1
#
_cell.length_a   1.000
_cell.length_b   1.000
_cell.length_c   1.000
_cell.angle_alpha   90.00
_cell.angle_beta   90.00
_cell.angle_gamma   90.00
#
_symmetry.space_group_name_H-M   'P 1'
#
loop_
_entity.id
_entity.type
_entity.pdbx_description
1 polymer ?
#
loop_
_entity_poly.entity_id
_entity_poly.type
_entity_poly.pdbx_seq_one_letter_code
_entity_poly.pdbx_strand_id
1 'polypeptide(L)' 'MFTTNALPRQPRPGIDECMTEPVQAAILAVIERAPMWIKQDLTSKDPGARVRAEESLAMIIADAISKQSEQPE' A
#
# COMPACT_ATOMS: atom_id res chain seq x y z
N MET A 1 26.44 -10.11 -44.75
CA MET A 1 26.49 -10.59 -43.36
C MET A 1 25.94 -9.48 -42.48
N PHE A 2 24.70 -9.60 -41.99
CA PHE A 2 24.11 -8.64 -41.04
C PHE A 2 23.88 -9.38 -39.73
N THR A 3 24.62 -8.98 -38.70
CA THR A 3 24.44 -9.49 -37.35
C THR A 3 23.20 -8.83 -36.76
N THR A 4 22.12 -9.59 -36.59
CA THR A 4 20.95 -9.12 -35.85
C THR A 4 21.30 -9.11 -34.37
N ASN A 5 21.47 -7.92 -33.80
CA ASN A 5 21.72 -7.72 -32.39
C ASN A 5 20.37 -7.90 -31.65
N ALA A 6 20.22 -9.02 -30.95
CA ALA A 6 19.04 -9.29 -30.15
C ALA A 6 19.02 -8.34 -28.94
N LEU A 7 18.09 -7.38 -28.93
CA LEU A 7 17.78 -6.56 -27.76
C LEU A 7 17.44 -7.49 -26.56
N PRO A 8 17.95 -7.25 -25.34
CA PRO A 8 17.60 -8.05 -24.19
C PRO A 8 16.08 -8.01 -24.02
N ARG A 9 15.45 -9.19 -23.96
CA ARG A 9 14.03 -9.31 -23.65
C ARG A 9 13.84 -8.82 -22.23
N GLN A 10 13.29 -7.61 -22.10
CA GLN A 10 12.79 -7.15 -20.81
C GLN A 10 11.76 -8.18 -20.33
N PRO A 11 11.87 -8.68 -19.09
CA PRO A 11 10.83 -9.53 -18.52
C PRO A 11 9.53 -8.72 -18.55
N ARG A 12 8.46 -9.31 -19.09
CA ARG A 12 7.14 -8.69 -18.96
C ARG A 12 6.80 -8.68 -17.47
N PRO A 13 6.40 -7.55 -16.87
CA PRO A 13 6.00 -7.53 -15.47
C PRO A 13 4.93 -8.60 -15.25
N GLY A 14 5.11 -9.37 -14.18
CA GLY A 14 4.13 -10.37 -13.80
C GLY A 14 2.82 -9.67 -13.47
N ILE A 15 1.69 -10.31 -13.77
CA ILE A 15 0.34 -9.83 -13.39
C ILE A 15 0.22 -9.49 -11.88
N ASP A 16 1.09 -10.04 -11.04
CA ASP A 16 1.18 -9.75 -9.60
C ASP A 16 1.83 -8.40 -9.25
N GLU A 17 2.70 -7.87 -10.13
CA GLU A 17 3.42 -6.60 -9.94
C GLU A 17 2.47 -5.40 -10.13
N CYS A 18 1.57 -5.46 -11.12
CA CYS A 18 0.64 -4.37 -11.43
C CYS A 18 -0.43 -4.15 -10.35
N MET A 19 -0.77 -5.18 -9.57
CA MET A 19 -1.78 -5.09 -8.49
C MET A 19 -1.20 -4.61 -7.17
N THR A 20 0.11 -4.80 -6.94
CA THR A 20 0.75 -4.46 -5.67
C THR A 20 1.11 -2.97 -5.56
N GLU A 21 1.50 -2.33 -6.67
CA GLU A 21 1.81 -0.89 -6.73
C GLU A 21 0.66 0.01 -6.24
N PRO A 22 -0.60 -0.12 -6.72
CA PRO A 22 -1.70 0.73 -6.25
C PRO A 22 -2.00 0.51 -4.76
N VAL A 23 -2.02 -0.75 -4.32
CA VAL A 23 -2.26 -1.10 -2.90
C VAL A 23 -1.17 -0.53 -2.00
N GLN A 24 0.09 -0.64 -2.40
CA GLN A 24 1.21 -0.06 -1.65
C GLN A 24 1.08 1.46 -1.56
N ALA A 25 0.73 2.13 -2.66
CA ALA A 25 0.49 3.57 -2.67
C ALA A 25 -0.68 3.97 -1.75
N ALA A 26 -1.74 3.16 -1.68
CA ALA A 26 -2.87 3.35 -0.75
C ALA A 26 -2.40 3.36 0.70
N ILE A 27 -1.64 2.33 1.08
CA ILE A 27 -1.14 2.14 2.44
C ILE A 27 -0.23 3.30 2.84
N LEU A 28 0.71 3.69 1.97
CA LEU A 28 1.60 4.82 2.23
C LEU A 28 0.83 6.13 2.41
N ALA A 29 -0.15 6.40 1.55
CA ALA A 29 -0.99 7.59 1.66
C ALA A 29 -1.79 7.64 2.98
N VAL A 30 -2.26 6.49 3.47
CA VAL A 30 -2.95 6.39 4.77
C VAL A 30 -1.97 6.63 5.92
N ILE A 31 -0.79 6.03 5.89
CA ILE A 31 0.23 6.19 6.95
C ILE A 31 0.69 7.65 7.04
N GLU A 32 0.92 8.31 5.91
CA GLU A 32 1.27 9.73 5.85
C GLU A 32 0.21 10.60 6.53
N ARG A 33 -1.07 10.32 6.22
CA ARG A 33 -2.24 11.06 6.73
C ARG A 33 -2.78 10.55 8.06
N ALA A 34 -2.14 9.55 8.67
CA ALA A 34 -2.65 8.93 9.89
C ALA A 34 -2.78 9.99 11.02
N PRO A 35 -3.93 10.04 11.71
CA PRO A 35 -4.16 10.97 12.82
C PRO A 35 -3.08 10.90 13.91
N MET A 36 -2.80 12.05 14.52
CA MET A 36 -1.77 12.14 15.59
C MET A 36 -2.04 11.18 16.75
N TRP A 37 -3.31 11.01 17.14
CA TRP A 37 -3.70 10.11 18.22
C TRP A 37 -3.37 8.64 17.90
N ILE A 38 -3.49 8.20 16.63
CA ILE A 38 -3.10 6.85 16.21
C ILE A 38 -1.59 6.69 16.37
N LYS A 39 -0.80 7.65 15.91
CA LYS A 39 0.67 7.63 16.04
C LYS A 39 1.10 7.58 17.50
N GLN A 40 0.41 8.31 18.38
CA GLN A 40 0.67 8.30 19.82
C GLN A 40 0.30 6.94 20.44
N ASP A 41 -0.89 6.42 20.16
CA ASP A 41 -1.35 5.16 20.74
C ASP A 41 -0.56 3.95 20.22
N LEU A 42 -0.08 3.97 18.97
CA LEU A 42 0.83 2.94 18.43
C LEU A 42 2.17 2.87 19.17
N THR A 43 2.66 4.01 19.68
CA THR A 43 3.90 4.09 20.47
C THR A 43 3.67 3.93 21.97
N SER A 44 2.41 3.75 22.39
CA SER A 44 2.04 3.59 23.79
C SER A 44 2.54 2.26 24.36
N LYS A 45 2.92 2.30 25.64
CA LYS A 45 3.25 1.09 26.42
C LYS A 45 2.01 0.32 26.86
N ASP A 46 0.84 0.96 26.81
CA ASP A 46 -0.42 0.30 27.11
C ASP A 46 -0.84 -0.60 25.93
N PRO A 47 -0.94 -1.93 26.12
CA PRO A 47 -1.40 -2.83 25.08
C PRO A 47 -2.79 -2.50 24.55
N GLY A 48 -3.69 -2.00 25.41
CA GLY A 48 -5.06 -1.66 25.01
C GLY A 48 -5.10 -0.47 24.05
N ALA A 49 -4.35 0.60 24.36
CA ALA A 49 -4.18 1.74 23.47
C ALA A 49 -3.60 1.32 22.11
N ARG A 50 -2.54 0.50 22.10
CA ARG A 50 -1.91 0.05 20.85
C ARG A 50 -2.86 -0.76 19.99
N VAL A 51 -3.58 -1.72 20.56
CA VAL A 51 -4.55 -2.54 19.82
C VAL A 51 -5.63 -1.67 19.18
N ARG A 52 -6.20 -0.71 19.92
CA ARG A 52 -7.20 0.21 19.36
C ARG A 52 -6.67 1.02 18.18
N ALA A 53 -5.41 1.46 18.26
CA ALA A 53 -4.78 2.20 17.19
C ALA A 53 -4.51 1.31 15.96
N GLU A 54 -4.07 0.07 16.15
CA GLU A 54 -3.89 -0.92 15.08
C GLU A 54 -5.22 -1.24 14.38
N GLU A 55 -6.29 -1.52 15.14
CA GLU A 55 -7.62 -1.80 14.61
C GLU A 55 -8.17 -0.60 13.81
N SER A 56 -8.02 0.61 14.35
CA SER A 56 -8.47 1.82 13.68
C SER A 56 -7.67 2.10 12.42
N LEU A 57 -6.35 1.89 12.45
CA LEU A 57 -5.49 2.03 11.28
C LEU A 57 -5.85 1.00 10.21
N ALA A 58 -6.11 -0.25 10.58
CA ALA A 58 -6.55 -1.30 9.67
C ALA A 58 -7.88 -0.94 8.98
N MET A 59 -8.83 -0.35 9.72
CA MET A 59 -10.10 0.11 9.14
C MET A 59 -9.90 1.22 8.12
N ILE A 60 -9.01 2.19 8.40
CA ILE A 60 -8.70 3.28 7.46
C ILE A 60 -7.98 2.75 6.21
N ILE A 61 -7.06 1.80 6.37
CA ILE A 61 -6.38 1.15 5.25
C ILE A 61 -7.38 0.37 4.39
N ALA A 62 -8.28 -0.40 5.01
CA ALA A 62 -9.31 -1.15 4.30
C ALA A 62 -10.21 -0.22 3.48
N ASP A 63 -10.69 0.88 4.07
CA ASP A 63 -11.48 1.90 3.38
C ASP A 63 -10.72 2.52 2.19
N ALA A 64 -9.44 2.86 2.38
CA ALA A 64 -8.61 3.40 1.29
C ALA A 64 -8.40 2.42 0.14
N ILE A 65 -8.17 1.14 0.43
CA ILE A 65 -8.02 0.08 -0.58
C ILE A 65 -9.34 -0.13 -1.32
N SER A 66 -10.48 -0.19 -0.61
CA SER A 66 -11.80 -0.30 -1.22
C SER A 66 -12.08 0.86 -2.16
N LYS A 67 -11.79 2.11 -1.75
CA LYS A 67 -11.98 3.30 -2.61
C LYS A 67 -11.13 3.28 -3.87
N GLN A 68 -9.90 2.75 -3.81
CA GLN A 68 -9.07 2.60 -5.02
C GLN A 68 -9.64 1.57 -5.99
N SER A 69 -10.25 0.49 -5.48
CA SER A 69 -10.92 -0.50 -6.34
C SER A 69 -12.22 0.02 -6.97
N GLU A 70 -12.81 1.06 -6.39
CA GLU A 70 -14.06 1.68 -6.85
C GLU A 70 -13.86 2.87 -7.79
N GLN A 71 -12.63 3.36 -8.00
CA GLN A 71 -12.35 4.43 -8.95
C GLN A 71 -12.50 3.90 -10.40
N PRO A 72 -13.50 4.36 -11.17
CA PRO A 72 -13.53 4.17 -12.61
C PRO A 72 -12.47 5.09 -13.25
N GLU A 73 -11.84 4.64 -14.33
CA GLU A 73 -10.86 5.38 -15.15
C GLU A 73 -11.25 6.84 -15.47
#